data_AF-A0A1H6HC05-F1
#
_entry.id   AF-A0A1H6HC05-F1
#
_cell.length_a   1.000
_cell.length_b   1.000
_cell.length_c   1.000
_cell.angle_alpha   90.00
_cell.angle_beta   90.00
_cell.angle_gamma   90.00
#
_symmetry.space_group_name_H-M   'P 1'
#
loop_
_entity.id
_entity.type
_entity.pdbx_description
1 polymer ?
#
loop_
_entity_poly.entity_id
_entity_poly.type
_entity_poly.pdbx_seq_one_letter_code
_entity_poly.pdbx_strand_id
1 'polypeptide(L)'
;MKSSDITAILTTLISICALVVATLSYRRDRNKSNQDFLFQEKVLAYKELIFHVNFIFESFFDIMDEMLDHDGSVTKWEKFLNKESEYYDDLVADLYKSIFRALPMIPSDIYKELIKFGQDSTQFIDSAFDKNKDLTIEAHEKLDKNLRNIINLVRKDLNVDQLNISLSNRLK
;
A
#
# COMPACT_ATOMS: atom_id res chain seq x y z
N MET A 1 14.48 63.59 -19.91
CA MET A 1 14.06 62.78 -18.74
C MET A 1 14.64 63.40 -17.50
N LYS A 2 13.81 63.65 -16.48
CA LYS A 2 14.28 64.10 -15.17
C LYS A 2 14.74 62.88 -14.35
N SER A 3 15.62 63.11 -13.38
CA SER A 3 16.07 62.07 -12.44
C SER A 3 14.89 61.34 -11.76
N SER A 4 13.81 62.09 -11.46
CA SER A 4 12.55 61.55 -10.93
C SER A 4 11.86 60.53 -11.84
N ASP A 5 11.97 60.70 -13.15
CA ASP A 5 11.30 59.84 -14.13
C ASP A 5 12.06 58.50 -14.22
N ILE A 6 13.38 58.56 -14.15
CA ILE A 6 14.27 57.39 -14.15
C ILE A 6 14.04 56.55 -12.89
N THR A 7 13.95 57.18 -11.72
CA THR A 7 13.69 56.47 -10.46
C THR A 7 12.29 55.86 -10.43
N ALA A 8 11.28 56.55 -10.95
CA ALA A 8 9.93 56.00 -11.07
C ALA A 8 9.90 54.74 -11.95
N ILE A 9 10.52 54.79 -13.15
CA ILE A 9 10.59 53.64 -14.06
C ILE A 9 11.30 52.46 -13.39
N LEU A 10 12.45 52.68 -12.75
CA LEU A 10 13.17 51.64 -12.01
C LEU A 10 12.32 51.02 -10.90
N THR A 11 11.61 51.85 -10.12
CA THR A 11 10.76 51.39 -9.01
C THR A 11 9.59 50.56 -9.53
N THR A 12 8.96 50.97 -10.63
CA THR A 12 7.89 50.19 -11.27
C THR A 12 8.41 48.85 -11.78
N LEU A 13 9.60 48.84 -12.41
CA LEU A 13 10.19 47.62 -12.96
C LEU A 13 10.58 46.63 -11.84
N ILE A 14 11.17 47.13 -10.74
CA ILE A 14 11.44 46.32 -9.54
C ILE A 14 10.13 45.76 -8.95
N SER A 15 9.08 46.57 -8.88
CA SER A 15 7.78 46.14 -8.35
C SER A 15 7.12 45.05 -9.20
N ILE A 16 7.20 45.17 -10.53
CA ILE A 16 6.73 44.13 -11.46
C ILE A 16 7.53 42.84 -11.29
N CYS A 17 8.87 42.94 -11.23
CA CYS A 17 9.73 41.77 -10.98
C CYS A 17 9.41 41.09 -9.64
N ALA A 18 9.21 41.87 -8.58
CA ALA A 18 8.83 41.35 -7.27
C ALA A 18 7.48 40.62 -7.32
N LEU A 19 6.48 41.17 -8.03
CA LEU A 19 5.18 40.54 -8.23
C LEU A 19 5.30 39.20 -8.98
N VAL A 20 6.13 39.16 -10.03
CA VAL A 20 6.38 37.92 -10.81
C VAL A 20 7.04 36.86 -9.92
N VAL A 21 8.08 37.23 -9.17
CA VAL A 21 8.78 36.30 -8.26
C VAL A 21 7.84 35.80 -7.16
N ALA A 22 7.03 36.67 -6.56
CA ALA A 22 6.05 36.28 -5.56
C ALA A 22 5.01 35.31 -6.12
N THR A 23 4.52 35.56 -7.34
CA THR A 23 3.55 34.69 -8.01
C THR A 23 4.13 33.32 -8.34
N LEU A 24 5.37 33.27 -8.84
CA LEU A 24 6.07 32.02 -9.13
C LEU A 24 6.36 31.23 -7.85
N SER A 25 6.77 31.91 -6.78
CA SER A 25 7.03 31.29 -5.48
C SER A 25 5.75 30.70 -4.89
N TYR A 26 4.65 31.46 -4.91
CA TYR A 26 3.34 30.97 -4.47
C TYR A 26 2.87 29.74 -5.26
N ARG A 27 3.01 29.75 -6.60
CA ARG A 27 2.67 28.59 -7.44
C ARG A 27 3.53 27.38 -7.11
N ARG A 28 4.83 27.58 -6.92
CA ARG A 28 5.78 26.51 -6.54
C ARG A 28 5.40 25.91 -5.19
N ASP A 29 5.16 26.74 -4.19
CA ASP A 29 4.85 26.29 -2.83
C ASP A 29 3.51 25.57 -2.77
N ARG A 30 2.50 26.04 -3.52
CA ARG A 30 1.22 25.35 -3.67
C ARG A 30 1.35 24.00 -4.37
N ASN A 31 2.13 23.92 -5.45
CA ASN A 31 2.39 22.66 -6.14
C ASN A 31 3.10 21.66 -5.22
N LYS A 32 4.10 22.13 -4.45
CA LYS A 32 4.80 21.32 -3.47
C LYS A 32 3.85 20.80 -2.39
N SER A 33 3.02 21.67 -1.82
CA SER A 33 2.02 21.28 -0.81
C SER A 33 1.03 20.23 -1.34
N ASN A 34 0.59 20.36 -2.60
CA ASN A 34 -0.29 19.37 -3.22
C ASN A 34 0.41 18.03 -3.44
N GLN A 35 1.68 18.05 -3.87
CA GLN A 35 2.48 16.83 -4.02
C GLN A 35 2.70 16.14 -2.68
N ASP A 36 3.02 16.90 -1.64
CA ASP A 36 3.21 16.37 -0.28
C ASP A 36 1.90 15.75 0.25
N PHE A 37 0.76 16.40 0.02
CA PHE A 37 -0.55 15.86 0.38
C PHE A 37 -0.86 14.53 -0.34
N LEU A 38 -0.68 14.48 -1.66
CA LEU A 38 -0.90 13.26 -2.45
C LEU A 38 0.04 12.13 -2.01
N PHE A 39 1.29 12.46 -1.68
CA PHE A 39 2.25 11.50 -1.16
C PHE A 39 1.83 10.94 0.20
N GLN A 40 1.33 11.79 1.11
CA GLN A 40 0.81 11.34 2.41
C GLN A 40 -0.39 10.41 2.28
N GLU A 41 -1.38 10.78 1.45
CA GLU A 41 -2.54 9.93 1.18
C GLU A 41 -2.13 8.58 0.59
N LYS A 42 -1.14 8.58 -0.31
CA LYS A 42 -0.57 7.36 -0.89
C LYS A 42 0.10 6.47 0.16
N VAL A 43 0.88 7.06 1.07
CA VAL A 43 1.52 6.32 2.18
C VAL A 43 0.48 5.71 3.12
N LEU A 44 -0.60 6.45 3.44
CA LEU A 44 -1.70 5.96 4.26
C LEU A 44 -2.42 4.78 3.58
N ALA A 45 -2.73 4.91 2.29
CA ALA A 45 -3.34 3.84 1.51
C ALA A 45 -2.46 2.58 1.51
N TYR A 46 -1.15 2.71 1.30
CA TYR A 46 -0.25 1.56 1.36
C TYR A 46 -0.14 0.94 2.74
N LYS A 47 -0.15 1.75 3.81
CA LYS A 47 -0.16 1.23 5.18
C LYS A 47 -1.40 0.36 5.42
N GLU A 48 -2.57 0.83 5.00
CA GLU A 48 -3.83 0.08 5.11
C GLU A 48 -3.78 -1.22 4.30
N LEU A 49 -3.35 -1.15 3.02
CA LEU A 49 -3.23 -2.33 2.16
C LEU A 49 -2.26 -3.36 2.71
N ILE A 50 -1.07 -2.94 3.14
CA ILE A 50 -0.08 -3.85 3.73
C ILE A 50 -0.63 -4.47 5.01
N PHE A 51 -1.33 -3.69 5.84
CA PHE A 51 -1.98 -4.23 7.04
C PHE A 51 -2.95 -5.37 6.70
N HIS A 52 -3.87 -5.18 5.74
CA HIS A 52 -4.80 -6.23 5.34
C HIS A 52 -4.10 -7.48 4.80
N VAL A 53 -3.11 -7.31 3.91
CA VAL A 53 -2.38 -8.44 3.31
C VAL A 53 -1.62 -9.23 4.39
N ASN A 54 -0.92 -8.54 5.30
CA ASN A 54 -0.24 -9.20 6.42
C ASN A 54 -1.24 -9.88 7.36
N PHE A 55 -2.33 -9.20 7.72
CA PHE A 55 -3.30 -9.72 8.66
C PHE A 55 -3.96 -11.00 8.13
N ILE A 56 -4.31 -11.03 6.84
CA ILE A 56 -4.82 -12.25 6.19
C ILE A 56 -3.78 -13.36 6.23
N PHE A 57 -2.53 -13.06 5.87
CA PHE A 57 -1.45 -14.04 5.87
C PHE A 57 -1.22 -14.65 7.27
N GLU A 58 -1.13 -13.83 8.31
CA GLU A 58 -0.98 -14.30 9.69
C GLU A 58 -2.22 -15.09 10.15
N SER A 59 -3.42 -14.64 9.81
CA SER A 59 -4.67 -15.36 10.16
C SER A 59 -4.74 -16.76 9.52
N PHE A 60 -4.12 -16.95 8.36
CA PHE A 60 -4.06 -18.25 7.68
C PHE A 60 -2.99 -19.17 8.24
N PHE A 61 -1.95 -18.60 8.86
CA PHE A 61 -0.99 -19.40 9.61
C PHE A 61 -1.69 -20.11 10.78
N ASP A 62 -2.59 -19.40 11.49
CA ASP A 62 -3.38 -20.00 12.57
C ASP A 62 -4.25 -21.17 12.06
N ILE A 63 -4.85 -21.06 10.86
CA ILE A 63 -5.57 -22.17 10.21
C ILE A 63 -4.65 -23.36 9.94
N MET A 64 -3.44 -23.10 9.42
CA MET A 64 -2.50 -24.18 9.16
C MET A 64 -2.05 -24.88 10.44
N ASP A 65 -1.79 -24.12 11.50
CA ASP A 65 -1.38 -24.69 12.80
C ASP A 65 -2.50 -25.59 13.35
N GLU A 66 -3.74 -25.12 13.35
CA GLU A 66 -4.90 -25.93 13.75
C GLU A 66 -5.13 -27.16 12.85
N MET A 67 -4.91 -27.04 11.54
CA MET A 67 -5.01 -28.16 10.60
C MET A 67 -3.96 -29.24 10.88
N LEU A 68 -2.75 -28.83 11.28
CA LEU A 68 -1.63 -29.73 11.57
C LEU A 68 -1.75 -30.41 12.94
N ASP A 69 -2.33 -29.72 13.93
CA ASP A 69 -2.54 -30.23 15.29
C ASP A 69 -3.80 -31.12 15.40
N HIS A 70 -4.74 -31.01 14.46
CA HIS A 70 -5.93 -31.85 14.46
C HIS A 70 -5.68 -33.27 13.94
N ASP A 71 -5.23 -34.14 14.86
CA ASP A 71 -5.43 -35.60 14.85
C ASP A 71 -6.93 -35.98 15.11
N GLY A 72 -7.83 -35.00 14.97
CA GLY A 72 -9.24 -35.06 15.35
C GLY A 72 -10.15 -35.41 14.17
N SER A 73 -11.24 -36.14 14.46
CA SER A 73 -12.19 -36.62 13.45
C SER A 73 -12.62 -35.53 12.46
N VAL A 74 -12.68 -35.89 11.16
CA VAL A 74 -13.17 -35.14 9.99
C VAL A 74 -14.32 -34.16 10.32
N THR A 75 -15.27 -34.56 11.17
CA THR A 75 -16.43 -33.78 11.63
C THR A 75 -16.13 -32.57 12.52
N LYS A 76 -15.06 -32.59 13.33
CA LYS A 76 -14.67 -31.43 14.14
C LYS A 76 -14.05 -30.34 13.27
N TRP A 77 -13.22 -30.74 12.30
CA TRP A 77 -12.60 -29.86 11.32
C TRP A 77 -13.64 -29.14 10.45
N GLU A 78 -14.63 -29.87 9.92
CA GLU A 78 -15.71 -29.27 9.13
C GLU A 78 -16.56 -28.27 9.93
N LYS A 79 -16.78 -28.54 11.22
CA LYS A 79 -17.53 -27.63 12.08
C LYS A 79 -16.74 -26.36 12.42
N PHE A 80 -15.43 -26.49 12.60
CA PHE A 80 -14.53 -25.36 12.79
C PHE A 80 -14.49 -24.48 11.53
N LEU A 81 -14.17 -25.08 10.37
CA LEU A 81 -14.06 -24.33 9.12
C LEU A 81 -15.39 -23.71 8.66
N ASN A 82 -16.53 -24.40 8.81
CA ASN A 82 -17.83 -23.79 8.48
C ASN A 82 -18.17 -22.58 9.36
N LYS A 83 -17.60 -22.49 10.58
CA LYS A 83 -17.81 -21.34 11.46
C LYS A 83 -16.83 -20.21 11.15
N GLU A 84 -15.60 -20.53 10.80
CA GLU A 84 -14.52 -19.56 10.60
C GLU A 84 -14.38 -19.10 9.14
N SER A 85 -14.96 -19.81 8.16
CA SER A 85 -14.90 -19.42 6.75
C SER A 85 -15.58 -18.11 6.42
N GLU A 86 -16.75 -17.83 6.98
CA GLU A 86 -17.40 -16.53 6.83
C GLU A 86 -16.46 -15.41 7.31
N TYR A 87 -15.73 -15.65 8.40
CA TYR A 87 -14.75 -14.70 8.91
C TYR A 87 -13.59 -14.49 7.93
N TYR A 88 -13.01 -15.57 7.37
CA TYR A 88 -11.90 -15.46 6.41
C TYR A 88 -12.32 -14.85 5.07
N ASP A 89 -13.51 -15.17 4.58
CA ASP A 89 -14.09 -14.55 3.38
C ASP A 89 -14.31 -13.05 3.59
N ASP A 90 -14.78 -12.64 4.78
CA ASP A 90 -14.93 -11.23 5.15
C ASP A 90 -13.58 -10.49 5.15
N LEU A 91 -12.49 -11.13 5.60
CA LEU A 91 -11.15 -10.53 5.54
C LEU A 91 -10.72 -10.25 4.09
N VAL A 92 -10.95 -11.20 3.19
CA VAL A 92 -10.64 -11.05 1.76
C VAL A 92 -11.53 -9.98 1.12
N ALA A 93 -12.82 -9.92 1.49
CA ALA A 93 -13.74 -8.90 1.03
C ALA A 93 -13.30 -7.50 1.49
N ASP A 94 -12.82 -7.36 2.72
CA ASP A 94 -12.30 -6.10 3.25
C ASP A 94 -11.01 -5.67 2.53
N LEU A 95 -10.11 -6.60 2.21
CA LEU A 95 -8.97 -6.31 1.34
C LEU A 95 -9.43 -5.72 0.00
N TYR A 96 -10.41 -6.33 -0.67
CA TYR A 96 -10.92 -5.80 -1.94
C TYR A 96 -11.53 -4.40 -1.80
N LYS A 97 -12.25 -4.12 -0.70
CA LYS A 97 -12.78 -2.78 -0.42
C LYS A 97 -11.65 -1.76 -0.28
N SER A 98 -10.57 -2.10 0.44
CA SER A 98 -9.41 -1.22 0.60
C SER A 98 -8.64 -1.02 -0.70
N ILE A 99 -8.48 -2.07 -1.54
CA ILE A 99 -7.90 -1.95 -2.89
C ILE A 99 -8.71 -0.96 -3.73
N PHE A 100 -10.04 -1.07 -3.71
CA PHE A 100 -10.92 -0.20 -4.48
C PHE A 100 -10.81 1.27 -4.04
N ARG A 101 -10.73 1.53 -2.72
CA ARG A 101 -10.52 2.88 -2.18
C ARG A 101 -9.17 3.46 -2.58
N ALA A 102 -8.14 2.64 -2.62
CA ALA A 102 -6.77 3.05 -2.94
C ALA A 102 -6.50 3.17 -4.45
N LEU A 103 -7.43 2.76 -5.31
CA LEU A 103 -7.27 2.67 -6.77
C LEU A 103 -6.71 3.94 -7.44
N PRO A 104 -7.08 5.17 -7.05
CA PRO A 104 -6.51 6.38 -7.65
C PRO A 104 -5.01 6.59 -7.36
N MET A 105 -4.49 5.97 -6.31
CA MET A 105 -3.13 6.20 -5.80
C MET A 105 -2.16 5.06 -6.16
N ILE A 106 -2.70 3.85 -6.39
CA ILE A 106 -1.87 2.66 -6.59
C ILE A 106 -1.54 2.44 -8.08
N PRO A 107 -0.26 2.19 -8.40
CA PRO A 107 0.18 1.70 -9.71
C PRO A 107 -0.47 0.37 -10.10
N SER A 108 -0.56 0.13 -11.42
CA SER A 108 -1.23 -1.06 -11.98
C SER A 108 -0.55 -2.38 -11.61
N ASP A 109 0.77 -2.39 -11.50
CA ASP A 109 1.58 -3.53 -11.06
C ASP A 109 1.29 -3.91 -9.61
N ILE A 110 1.20 -2.92 -8.70
CA ILE A 110 0.81 -3.15 -7.30
C ILE A 110 -0.65 -3.64 -7.22
N TYR A 111 -1.55 -3.00 -7.97
CA TYR A 111 -2.95 -3.42 -8.05
C TYR A 111 -3.10 -4.89 -8.48
N LYS A 112 -2.41 -5.31 -9.54
CA LYS A 112 -2.47 -6.68 -10.04
C LYS A 112 -2.01 -7.69 -8.98
N GLU A 113 -0.93 -7.38 -8.27
CA GLU A 113 -0.42 -8.29 -7.24
C GLU A 113 -1.35 -8.36 -6.02
N LEU A 114 -1.99 -7.25 -5.64
CA LEU A 114 -2.99 -7.22 -4.58
C LEU A 114 -4.25 -8.05 -4.93
N ILE A 115 -4.75 -7.92 -6.16
CA ILE A 115 -5.87 -8.75 -6.64
C ILE A 115 -5.49 -10.22 -6.66
N LYS A 116 -4.29 -10.54 -7.14
CA LYS A 116 -3.78 -11.92 -7.16
C LYS A 116 -3.65 -12.48 -5.74
N PHE A 117 -3.17 -11.68 -4.79
CA PHE A 117 -3.13 -12.10 -3.39
C PHE A 117 -4.54 -12.45 -2.87
N GLY A 118 -5.54 -11.60 -3.10
CA GLY A 118 -6.91 -11.88 -2.69
C GLY A 118 -7.50 -13.16 -3.33
N GLN A 119 -7.20 -13.41 -4.61
CA GLN A 119 -7.61 -14.65 -5.30
C GLN A 119 -6.92 -15.89 -4.72
N ASP A 120 -5.61 -15.79 -4.48
CA ASP A 120 -4.82 -16.86 -3.87
C ASP A 120 -5.27 -17.10 -2.42
N SER A 121 -5.78 -16.08 -1.73
CA SER A 121 -6.36 -16.21 -0.39
C SER A 121 -7.66 -17.02 -0.39
N THR A 122 -8.57 -16.75 -1.34
CA THR A 122 -9.78 -17.56 -1.51
C THR A 122 -9.41 -19.01 -1.84
N GLN A 123 -8.43 -19.22 -2.72
CA GLN A 123 -7.96 -20.57 -3.06
C GLN A 123 -7.36 -21.30 -1.84
N PHE A 124 -6.67 -20.59 -0.94
CA PHE A 124 -6.17 -21.16 0.30
C PHE A 124 -7.33 -21.66 1.18
N ILE A 125 -8.37 -20.83 1.37
CA ILE A 125 -9.56 -21.20 2.14
C ILE A 125 -10.17 -22.49 1.57
N ASP A 126 -10.44 -22.52 0.26
CA ASP A 126 -10.98 -23.69 -0.44
C ASP A 126 -10.11 -24.96 -0.24
N SER A 127 -8.78 -24.82 -0.33
CA SER A 127 -7.86 -25.94 -0.14
C SER A 127 -7.85 -26.50 1.30
N ALA A 128 -8.01 -25.62 2.29
CA ALA A 128 -8.12 -26.00 3.69
C ALA A 128 -9.43 -26.77 3.96
N PHE A 129 -10.52 -26.39 3.27
CA PHE A 129 -11.79 -27.12 3.29
C PHE A 129 -11.69 -28.53 2.73
N ASP A 130 -10.93 -28.70 1.64
CA ASP A 130 -10.68 -30.01 1.03
C ASP A 130 -9.72 -30.90 1.85
N LYS A 131 -9.17 -30.39 2.96
CA LYS A 131 -8.19 -31.06 3.86
C LYS A 131 -6.95 -31.56 3.11
N ASN A 132 -6.61 -30.91 2.02
CA ASN A 132 -5.46 -31.29 1.21
C ASN A 132 -4.22 -30.57 1.74
N LYS A 133 -3.56 -31.20 2.71
CA LYS A 133 -2.39 -30.65 3.40
C LYS A 133 -1.31 -30.13 2.44
N ASP A 134 -0.97 -30.89 1.39
CA ASP A 134 0.06 -30.50 0.45
C ASP A 134 -0.36 -29.24 -0.34
N LEU A 135 -1.62 -29.18 -0.79
CA LEU A 135 -2.15 -27.99 -1.47
C LEU A 135 -2.25 -26.78 -0.55
N THR A 136 -2.66 -26.97 0.72
CA THR A 136 -2.76 -25.88 1.70
C THR A 136 -1.37 -25.28 2.01
N ILE A 137 -0.34 -26.12 2.17
CA ILE A 137 1.03 -25.65 2.36
C ILE A 137 1.53 -24.90 1.13
N GLU A 138 1.33 -25.43 -0.08
CA GLU A 138 1.72 -24.77 -1.33
C GLU A 138 1.01 -23.42 -1.49
N ALA A 139 -0.29 -23.35 -1.18
CA ALA A 139 -1.06 -22.12 -1.22
C ALA A 139 -0.54 -21.09 -0.20
N HIS A 140 -0.16 -21.51 1.01
CA HIS A 140 0.43 -20.62 2.01
C HIS A 140 1.81 -20.09 1.58
N GLU A 141 2.68 -20.93 1.03
CA GLU A 141 3.98 -20.49 0.49
C GLU A 141 3.81 -19.49 -0.68
N LYS A 142 2.81 -19.72 -1.53
CA LYS A 142 2.44 -18.80 -2.61
C LYS A 142 1.99 -17.44 -2.06
N LEU A 143 1.22 -17.43 -0.96
CA LEU A 143 0.81 -16.21 -0.28
C LEU A 143 2.00 -15.45 0.33
N ASP A 144 2.95 -16.12 0.98
CA ASP A 144 4.19 -15.47 1.49
C ASP A 144 4.97 -14.80 0.34
N LYS A 145 5.11 -15.51 -0.79
CA LYS A 145 5.77 -14.96 -1.97
C LYS A 145 5.07 -13.72 -2.51
N ASN A 146 3.74 -13.75 -2.62
CA ASN A 146 2.95 -12.61 -3.08
C ASN A 146 3.03 -11.44 -2.10
N LEU A 147 2.92 -11.69 -0.78
CA LEU A 147 3.07 -10.69 0.27
C LEU A 147 4.43 -9.97 0.16
N ARG A 148 5.53 -10.72 0.06
CA ARG A 148 6.87 -10.15 -0.12
C ARG A 148 6.98 -9.35 -1.41
N ASN A 149 6.34 -9.80 -2.48
CA ASN A 149 6.33 -9.07 -3.75
C ASN A 149 5.56 -7.74 -3.63
N ILE A 150 4.39 -7.73 -2.99
CA ILE A 150 3.62 -6.51 -2.70
C ILE A 150 4.46 -5.53 -1.90
N ILE A 151 5.08 -5.97 -0.81
CA ILE A 151 5.96 -5.12 0.02
C ILE A 151 7.09 -4.52 -0.83
N ASN A 152 7.74 -5.34 -1.65
CA ASN A 152 8.83 -4.87 -2.51
C ASN A 152 8.37 -3.85 -3.55
N LEU A 153 7.21 -4.06 -4.18
CA LEU A 153 6.64 -3.11 -5.14
C LEU A 153 6.29 -1.78 -4.46
N VAL A 154 5.64 -1.83 -3.31
CA VAL A 154 5.31 -0.63 -2.51
C VAL A 154 6.58 0.14 -2.12
N ARG A 155 7.61 -0.55 -1.63
CA ARG A 155 8.89 0.09 -1.27
C ARG A 155 9.57 0.79 -2.45
N LYS A 156 9.54 0.16 -3.62
CA LYS A 156 10.09 0.73 -4.86
C LYS A 156 9.32 1.98 -5.27
N ASP A 157 7.99 1.90 -5.27
CA ASP A 157 7.13 3.01 -5.66
C ASP A 157 7.22 4.20 -4.67
N LEU A 158 7.44 3.95 -3.39
CA LEU A 158 7.72 4.98 -2.38
C LEU A 158 9.18 5.48 -2.38
N ASN A 159 10.06 4.95 -3.23
CA ASN A 159 11.50 5.27 -3.26
C ASN A 159 12.19 5.14 -1.89
N VAL A 160 11.77 4.16 -1.07
CA VAL A 160 12.28 3.98 0.30
C VAL A 160 13.80 3.77 0.32
N ASP A 161 14.35 3.07 -0.67
CA ASP A 161 15.78 2.77 -0.68
C ASP A 161 16.63 4.02 -0.97
N GLN A 162 16.15 4.96 -1.80
CA GLN A 162 16.82 6.25 -2.01
C GLN A 162 16.74 7.13 -0.75
N LEU A 163 15.58 7.14 -0.08
CA LEU A 163 15.40 7.83 1.20
C LEU A 163 16.41 7.31 2.23
N ASN A 164 16.53 5.98 2.36
CA ASN A 164 17.47 5.34 3.30
C ASN A 164 18.93 5.69 3.01
N ILE A 165 19.36 5.70 1.74
CA ILE A 165 20.72 6.13 1.35
C ILE A 165 20.94 7.59 1.75
N SER A 166 19.99 8.47 1.47
CA SER A 166 20.10 9.88 1.82
C SER A 166 20.18 10.12 3.34
N LEU A 167 19.43 9.35 4.13
CA LEU A 167 19.46 9.39 5.59
C LEU A 167 20.79 8.86 6.13
N SER A 168 21.27 7.73 5.61
CA SER A 168 22.57 7.16 5.98
C SER A 168 23.72 8.13 5.71
N ASN A 169 23.67 8.85 4.59
CA ASN A 169 24.66 9.89 4.27
C ASN A 169 24.57 11.13 5.18
N ARG A 170 23.40 11.42 5.75
CA ARG A 170 23.24 12.53 6.73
C ARG A 170 23.68 12.16 8.14
N LEU A 171 23.71 10.87 8.46
CA LEU A 171 24.08 10.33 9.78
C LEU A 171 25.59 10.00 9.88
N LYS A 172 26.32 10.02 8.76
CA LYS A 172 27.79 9.93 8.70
C LYS A 172 28.41 11.32 8.74
#